data_AF-A0A6S7DBI2-F1
#
_entry.id   AF-A0A6S7DBI2-F1
#
_cell.length_a   1.000
_cell.length_b   1.000
_cell.length_c   1.000
_cell.angle_alpha   90.00
_cell.angle_beta   90.00
_cell.angle_gamma   90.00
#
_symmetry.space_group_name_H-M   'P 1'
#
loop_
_entity.id
_entity.type
_entity.pdbx_description
1 polymer ?
#
loop_
_entity_poly.entity_id
_entity_poly.type
_entity_poly.pdbx_seq_one_letter_code
_entity_poly.pdbx_strand_id
1 'polypeptide(L)'
;MVPASTPLLDRLLADGVIRPDHHAAARQRLGEGGAEPWTSLGEALFWLVDEHIVSDEDLAAIGELSVTEAAFAGNATRRQALAEMDALMQRKLEEYERQVRRVALKRAFPGPRRAWLGGGVIAVAAAGWYLFAPATPPQCDDADVQKTLRASLFTSRLQQMSRNPLAGGAAPADLYLATFSDVNEIGYIKPERSRGCAATLKVGEATSVLAYTIGPNDKGEMMIAGADPRVVRARYGQLDADGKPRDVGQPAGAARLAAAFEQGVAAFDQLARGAARKAAQDRQRERMGLPAETDTRAVRNIQPLGDCKDLGGGRWSCRLQVEYRDRLMSTIGRADWQVFEGDFEFLQEGDAWRVGEPFTRQYMDAIVRGRMAELKGDEAAARLEQIQRQRPQAAPTAESAPSVGALAPARTGGREHRGDGAVINK
;
A
#
# COMPACT_ATOMS: atom_id res chain seq x y z
N MET A 1 32.89 45.58 -14.31
CA MET A 1 32.30 44.23 -14.28
C MET A 1 30.88 44.37 -13.78
N VAL A 2 29.88 43.98 -14.57
CA VAL A 2 28.48 43.98 -14.15
C VAL A 2 28.25 42.62 -13.46
N PRO A 3 27.82 42.57 -12.19
CA PRO A 3 27.55 41.30 -11.53
C PRO A 3 26.44 40.55 -12.30
N ALA A 4 26.58 39.23 -12.42
CA ALA A 4 25.53 38.37 -12.94
C ALA A 4 24.20 38.64 -12.21
N SER A 5 23.13 38.86 -12.99
CA SER A 5 21.79 39.11 -12.47
C SER A 5 21.15 37.78 -12.09
N THR A 6 20.93 37.58 -10.79
CA THR A 6 20.34 36.35 -10.23
C THR A 6 19.05 36.63 -9.47
N PRO A 7 18.02 37.22 -10.11
CA PRO A 7 16.83 37.72 -9.43
C PRO A 7 16.01 36.63 -8.72
N LEU A 8 15.99 35.39 -9.24
CA LEU A 8 15.27 34.28 -8.61
C LEU A 8 16.05 33.71 -7.42
N LEU A 9 17.38 33.53 -7.52
CA LEU A 9 18.21 33.15 -6.38
C LEU A 9 18.22 34.22 -5.29
N ASP A 10 18.31 35.49 -5.68
CA ASP A 10 18.34 36.62 -4.76
C ASP A 10 17.01 36.70 -3.99
N ARG A 11 15.89 36.39 -4.66
CA ARG A 11 14.57 36.28 -4.01
C ARG A 11 14.47 35.09 -3.07
N LEU A 12 14.96 33.91 -3.47
CA LEU A 12 15.01 32.74 -2.59
C LEU A 12 15.85 33.00 -1.33
N LEU A 13 16.94 33.75 -1.44
CA LEU A 13 17.76 34.16 -0.30
C LEU A 13 17.07 35.22 0.56
N ALA A 14 16.54 36.28 -0.07
CA ALA A 14 15.90 37.40 0.64
C ALA A 14 14.69 36.96 1.47
N ASP A 15 13.91 36.01 0.93
CA ASP A 15 12.74 35.46 1.62
C ASP A 15 13.10 34.28 2.55
N GLY A 16 14.40 33.99 2.73
CA GLY A 16 14.90 32.98 3.64
C GLY A 16 14.53 31.54 3.25
N VAL A 17 14.25 31.29 1.97
CA VAL A 17 13.99 29.94 1.43
C VAL A 17 15.29 29.15 1.36
N ILE A 18 16.39 29.78 0.94
CA ILE A 18 17.72 29.16 0.90
C ILE A 18 18.68 29.90 1.83
N ARG A 19 19.73 29.21 2.29
CA ARG A 19 20.75 29.80 3.15
C ARG A 19 21.79 30.60 2.35
N PRO A 20 22.53 31.53 2.99
CA PRO A 20 23.60 32.29 2.33
C PRO A 20 24.70 31.42 1.71
N ASP A 21 25.03 30.28 2.31
CA ASP A 21 25.97 29.29 1.78
C ASP A 21 25.45 28.62 0.49
N HIS A 22 24.16 28.28 0.43
CA HIS A 22 23.54 27.77 -0.80
C HIS A 22 23.58 28.81 -1.92
N HIS A 23 23.29 30.07 -1.60
CA HIS A 23 23.35 31.16 -2.58
C HIS A 23 24.76 31.41 -3.10
N ALA A 24 25.77 31.41 -2.21
CA ALA A 24 27.16 31.54 -2.61
C ALA A 24 27.63 30.38 -3.51
N ALA A 25 27.28 29.14 -3.16
CA ALA A 25 27.59 27.96 -3.97
C ALA A 25 26.86 27.99 -5.33
N ALA A 26 25.61 28.44 -5.37
CA ALA A 26 24.83 28.63 -6.59
C ALA A 26 25.47 29.65 -7.53
N ARG A 27 25.89 30.80 -6.99
CA ARG A 27 26.60 31.82 -7.78
C ARG A 27 27.95 31.33 -8.30
N GLN A 28 28.68 30.58 -7.49
CA GLN A 28 29.93 29.96 -7.92
C GLN A 28 29.71 28.97 -9.06
N ARG A 29 28.63 28.17 -9.01
CA ARG A 29 28.27 27.19 -10.05
C ARG A 29 27.80 27.87 -11.35
N LEU A 30 27.09 29.00 -11.26
CA LEU A 30 26.64 29.78 -12.42
C LEU A 30 27.79 30.56 -13.11
N GLY A 31 28.86 30.89 -12.37
CA GLY A 31 30.01 31.64 -12.86
C GLY A 31 29.73 33.14 -13.07
N GLU A 32 30.79 33.93 -13.31
CA GLU A 32 30.71 35.41 -13.30
C GLU A 32 29.89 36.04 -14.44
N GLY A 33 29.51 35.27 -15.46
CA GLY A 33 28.73 35.74 -16.62
C GLY A 33 27.42 34.98 -16.87
N GLY A 34 27.02 34.05 -16.00
CA GLY A 34 25.84 33.23 -16.20
C GLY A 34 24.54 33.98 -15.88
N ALA A 35 23.63 34.08 -16.85
CA ALA A 35 22.24 34.41 -16.58
C ALA A 35 21.52 33.18 -15.98
N GLU A 36 20.55 33.39 -15.10
CA GLU A 36 19.74 32.29 -14.56
C GLU A 36 19.07 31.50 -15.69
N PRO A 37 19.30 30.18 -15.79
CA PRO A 37 18.73 29.35 -16.86
C PRO A 37 17.28 28.92 -16.56
N TRP A 38 16.69 29.43 -15.47
CA TRP A 38 15.37 29.05 -14.99
C TRP A 38 14.41 30.24 -15.04
N THR A 39 13.12 29.92 -15.13
CA THR A 39 12.07 30.92 -15.32
C THR A 39 11.11 31.02 -14.14
N SER A 40 11.26 30.15 -13.13
CA SER A 40 10.41 30.07 -11.95
C SER A 40 11.21 29.78 -10.68
N LEU A 41 10.62 30.07 -9.51
CA LEU A 41 11.25 29.80 -8.21
C LEU A 41 11.37 28.29 -7.99
N GLY A 42 10.40 27.52 -8.49
CA GLY A 42 10.44 26.07 -8.42
C GLY A 42 11.51 25.43 -9.31
N GLU A 43 11.79 25.98 -10.49
CA GLU A 43 12.89 25.50 -11.34
C GLU A 43 14.26 25.85 -10.75
N ALA A 44 14.39 27.04 -10.14
CA ALA A 44 15.59 27.44 -9.40
C ALA A 44 15.85 26.50 -8.21
N LEU A 45 14.81 26.21 -7.41
CA LEU A 45 14.89 25.29 -6.28
C LEU A 45 15.20 23.85 -6.73
N PHE A 46 14.56 23.38 -7.80
CA PHE A 46 14.84 22.07 -8.40
C PHE A 46 16.31 21.95 -8.80
N TRP A 47 16.85 22.96 -9.49
CA TRP A 47 18.24 22.97 -9.91
C TRP A 47 19.23 22.98 -8.73
N LEU A 48 18.93 23.71 -7.66
CA LEU A 48 19.76 23.72 -6.44
C LEU A 48 19.85 22.33 -5.80
N VAL A 49 18.78 21.55 -5.86
CA VAL A 49 18.74 20.15 -5.37
C VAL A 49 19.51 19.23 -6.33
N ASP A 50 19.28 19.36 -7.65
CA ASP A 50 19.93 18.58 -8.70
C ASP A 50 21.46 18.75 -8.70
N GLU A 51 21.95 19.97 -8.45
CA GLU A 51 23.39 20.29 -8.35
C GLU A 51 24.00 19.99 -6.97
N HIS A 52 23.19 19.45 -6.06
CA HIS A 52 23.54 19.11 -4.66
C HIS A 52 24.01 20.33 -3.83
N ILE A 53 23.45 21.50 -4.12
CA ILE A 53 23.72 22.76 -3.41
C ILE A 53 22.75 22.91 -2.23
N VAL A 54 21.51 22.48 -2.41
CA VAL A 54 20.52 22.29 -1.33
C VAL A 54 20.45 20.80 -1.06
N SER A 55 20.78 20.38 0.15
CA SER A 55 20.66 18.98 0.56
C SER A 55 19.19 18.58 0.74
N ASP A 56 18.91 17.27 0.72
CA ASP A 56 17.55 16.77 0.97
C ASP A 56 17.06 17.11 2.39
N GLU A 57 17.97 17.20 3.38
CA GLU A 57 17.66 17.65 4.74
C GLU A 57 17.24 19.12 4.75
N ASP A 58 17.94 19.96 4.00
CA ASP A 58 17.61 21.37 3.87
C ASP A 58 16.31 21.57 3.08
N LEU A 59 16.06 20.77 2.04
CA LEU A 59 14.80 20.79 1.31
C LEU A 59 13.62 20.36 2.19
N ALA A 60 13.81 19.34 3.06
CA ALA A 60 12.82 18.91 4.02
C ALA A 60 12.53 19.99 5.07
N ALA A 61 13.56 20.67 5.59
CA ALA A 61 13.41 21.80 6.50
C ALA A 61 12.67 22.98 5.83
N ILE A 62 12.95 23.23 4.55
CA ILE A 62 12.19 24.21 3.74
C ILE A 62 10.72 23.81 3.62
N GLY A 63 10.43 22.52 3.40
CA GLY A 63 9.07 21.98 3.38
C GLY A 63 8.34 22.12 4.71
N GLU A 64 9.01 21.81 5.82
CA GLU A 64 8.45 21.89 7.18
C GLU A 64 8.11 23.32 7.58
N LEU A 65 9.06 24.24 7.38
CA LEU A 65 8.84 25.68 7.59
C LEU A 65 7.69 26.20 6.73
N SER A 66 7.45 25.59 5.56
CA SER A 66 6.36 26.03 4.68
C SER A 66 4.97 25.82 5.27
N VAL A 67 4.85 24.84 6.17
CA VAL A 67 3.62 24.44 6.84
C VAL A 67 3.50 25.11 8.21
N THR A 68 4.59 25.13 8.98
CA THR A 68 4.59 25.63 10.37
C THR A 68 4.56 27.15 10.46
N GLU A 69 5.13 27.86 9.48
CA GLU A 69 5.21 29.33 9.44
C GLU A 69 4.15 29.97 8.52
N ALA A 70 2.97 29.36 8.38
CA ALA A 70 1.89 29.75 7.45
C ALA A 70 1.51 31.25 7.46
N ALA A 71 1.77 31.96 8.57
CA ALA A 71 1.41 33.36 8.78
C ALA A 71 2.54 34.37 8.45
N PHE A 72 3.77 33.94 8.14
CA PHE A 72 4.90 34.83 7.89
C PHE A 72 5.07 35.17 6.40
N ALA A 73 5.45 36.41 6.09
CA ALA A 73 5.53 36.91 4.71
C ALA A 73 6.51 36.13 3.81
N GLY A 74 7.66 35.68 4.34
CA GLY A 74 8.64 34.86 3.60
C GLY A 74 8.13 33.45 3.25
N ASN A 75 7.07 32.98 3.91
CA ASN A 75 6.51 31.67 3.65
C ASN A 75 5.72 31.59 2.33
N ALA A 76 5.20 32.71 1.82
CA ALA A 76 4.51 32.73 0.53
C ALA A 76 5.45 32.30 -0.62
N THR A 77 6.68 32.81 -0.63
CA THR A 77 7.72 32.45 -1.60
C THR A 77 8.15 30.99 -1.44
N ARG A 78 8.26 30.49 -0.20
CA ARG A 78 8.59 29.10 0.11
C ARG A 78 7.55 28.12 -0.45
N ARG A 79 6.25 28.40 -0.22
CA ARG A 79 5.15 27.58 -0.74
C ARG A 79 5.04 27.66 -2.27
N GLN A 80 5.27 28.84 -2.84
CA GLN A 80 5.29 29.02 -4.29
C GLN A 80 6.41 28.20 -4.94
N ALA A 81 7.64 28.29 -4.41
CA ALA A 81 8.78 27.53 -4.94
C ALA A 81 8.54 26.02 -4.89
N LEU A 82 8.03 25.50 -3.77
CA LEU A 82 7.71 24.07 -3.62
C LEU A 82 6.59 23.61 -4.57
N ALA A 83 5.53 24.42 -4.74
CA ALA A 83 4.43 24.09 -5.65
C ALA A 83 4.85 24.12 -7.12
N GLU A 84 5.66 25.11 -7.51
CA GLU A 84 6.23 25.19 -8.86
C GLU A 84 7.21 24.05 -9.14
N MET A 85 8.01 23.64 -8.14
CA MET A 85 8.94 22.51 -8.23
C MET A 85 8.18 21.18 -8.41
N ASP A 86 7.10 20.96 -7.65
CA ASP A 86 6.25 19.78 -7.80
C ASP A 86 5.57 19.74 -9.18
N ALA A 87 5.04 20.88 -9.64
CA ALA A 87 4.45 20.99 -10.98
C ALA A 87 5.48 20.76 -12.10
N LEU A 88 6.72 21.21 -11.93
CA LEU A 88 7.82 20.96 -12.87
C LEU A 88 8.15 19.47 -12.92
N MET A 89 8.27 18.81 -11.77
CA MET A 89 8.57 17.39 -11.68
C MET A 89 7.49 16.56 -12.38
N GLN A 90 6.20 16.89 -12.16
CA GLN A 90 5.08 16.25 -12.86
C GLN A 90 5.13 16.47 -14.38
N ARG A 91 5.43 17.68 -14.85
CA ARG A 91 5.61 17.96 -16.30
C ARG A 91 6.77 17.19 -16.90
N LYS A 92 7.91 17.08 -16.21
CA LYS A 92 9.08 16.31 -16.66
C LYS A 92 8.77 14.83 -16.76
N LEU A 93 7.98 14.28 -15.82
CA LEU A 93 7.45 12.92 -15.88
C LEU A 93 6.59 12.71 -17.14
N GLU A 94 5.62 13.59 -17.40
CA GLU A 94 4.77 13.51 -18.60
C GLU A 94 5.56 13.69 -19.91
N GLU A 95 6.56 14.59 -19.93
CA GLU A 95 7.43 14.81 -21.08
C GLU A 95 8.32 13.59 -21.36
N TYR A 96 8.84 12.96 -20.30
CA TYR A 96 9.61 11.73 -20.41
C TYR A 96 8.76 10.59 -20.99
N GLU A 97 7.52 10.42 -20.51
CA GLU A 97 6.56 9.46 -21.09
C GLU A 97 6.29 9.73 -22.58
N ARG A 98 6.09 11.00 -22.96
CA ARG A 98 5.89 11.40 -24.37
C ARG A 98 7.14 11.19 -25.21
N GLN A 99 8.34 11.43 -24.68
CA GLN A 99 9.60 11.19 -25.36
C GLN A 99 9.85 9.70 -25.59
N VAL A 100 9.63 8.87 -24.57
CA VAL A 100 9.70 7.40 -24.69
C VAL A 100 8.73 6.92 -25.78
N ARG A 101 7.50 7.45 -25.80
CA ARG A 101 6.51 7.12 -26.84
C ARG A 101 6.92 7.57 -28.24
N ARG A 102 7.52 8.76 -28.39
CA ARG A 102 8.01 9.27 -29.69
C ARG A 102 9.26 8.54 -30.18
N VAL A 103 10.17 8.18 -29.29
CA VAL A 103 11.36 7.38 -29.61
C VAL A 103 10.92 5.97 -30.04
N ALA A 104 9.95 5.37 -29.35
CA ALA A 104 9.31 4.13 -29.77
C ALA A 104 8.68 4.23 -31.17
N LEU A 105 7.94 5.32 -31.45
CA LEU A 105 7.33 5.58 -32.76
C LEU A 105 8.36 5.80 -33.89
N LYS A 106 9.43 6.56 -33.64
CA LYS A 106 10.51 6.79 -34.63
C LYS A 106 11.34 5.54 -34.89
N ARG A 107 11.52 4.69 -33.87
CA ARG A 107 12.22 3.39 -33.99
C ARG A 107 11.36 2.34 -34.69
N ALA A 108 10.03 2.44 -34.58
CA ALA A 108 9.08 1.59 -35.27
C ALA A 108 8.93 1.91 -36.78
N PHE A 109 9.24 3.14 -37.23
CA PHE A 109 9.11 3.53 -38.65
C PHE A 109 10.30 4.39 -39.14
N PRO A 110 11.49 3.82 -39.36
CA PRO A 110 12.60 4.54 -39.95
C PRO A 110 12.53 4.45 -41.49
N GLY A 111 12.15 5.54 -42.15
CA GLY A 111 12.39 5.72 -43.60
C GLY A 111 11.18 5.62 -44.54
N PRO A 112 11.35 5.99 -45.83
CA PRO A 112 10.26 6.39 -46.72
C PRO A 112 9.42 5.19 -47.21
N ARG A 113 8.10 5.43 -47.25
CA ARG A 113 6.97 4.50 -47.44
C ARG A 113 7.03 3.52 -48.63
N ARG A 114 8.01 3.64 -49.55
CA ARG A 114 8.08 2.85 -50.79
C ARG A 114 8.88 1.54 -50.65
N ALA A 115 9.67 1.37 -49.60
CA ALA A 115 10.46 0.15 -49.37
C ALA A 115 9.63 -1.05 -48.84
N TRP A 116 8.35 -0.85 -48.49
CA TRP A 116 7.51 -1.82 -47.78
C TRP A 116 6.72 -2.81 -48.67
N LEU A 117 6.88 -2.77 -50.00
CA LEU A 117 6.03 -3.56 -50.91
C LEU A 117 6.61 -4.93 -51.33
N GLY A 118 7.88 -5.24 -51.05
CA GLY A 118 8.52 -6.46 -51.58
C GLY A 118 8.79 -7.59 -50.58
N GLY A 119 9.23 -7.26 -49.36
CA GLY A 119 9.66 -8.25 -48.35
C GLY A 119 8.60 -8.61 -47.29
N GLY A 120 7.38 -8.12 -47.45
CA GLY A 120 6.38 -8.02 -46.38
C GLY A 120 5.88 -9.35 -45.82
N VAL A 121 5.76 -10.42 -46.59
CA VAL A 121 5.00 -11.60 -46.13
C VAL A 121 5.78 -12.44 -45.11
N ILE A 122 7.11 -12.56 -45.23
CA ILE A 122 7.93 -13.38 -44.32
C ILE A 122 8.35 -12.57 -43.08
N ALA A 123 8.61 -11.27 -43.25
CA ALA A 123 8.89 -10.38 -42.13
C ALA A 123 7.63 -10.08 -41.29
N VAL A 124 6.41 -10.10 -41.84
CA VAL A 124 5.17 -9.88 -41.09
C VAL A 124 4.83 -11.06 -40.16
N ALA A 125 5.25 -12.29 -40.46
CA ALA A 125 5.08 -13.41 -39.53
C ALA A 125 6.01 -13.28 -38.31
N ALA A 126 7.29 -12.95 -38.54
CA ALA A 126 8.28 -12.76 -37.48
C ALA A 126 8.09 -11.45 -36.70
N ALA A 127 7.78 -10.34 -37.39
CA ALA A 127 7.42 -9.08 -36.77
C ALA A 127 6.02 -9.12 -36.17
N GLY A 128 5.11 -9.96 -36.66
CA GLY A 128 3.83 -10.23 -36.01
C GLY A 128 4.04 -10.85 -34.64
N TRP A 129 4.92 -11.86 -34.53
CA TRP A 129 5.31 -12.39 -33.23
C TRP A 129 6.05 -11.36 -32.37
N TYR A 130 6.86 -10.47 -32.94
CA TYR A 130 7.63 -9.47 -32.18
C TYR A 130 6.84 -8.19 -31.81
N LEU A 131 5.79 -7.84 -32.57
CA LEU A 131 4.91 -6.68 -32.37
C LEU A 131 3.63 -7.05 -31.59
N PHE A 132 3.22 -8.33 -31.63
CA PHE A 132 2.12 -8.88 -30.82
C PHE A 132 2.60 -9.79 -29.68
N ALA A 133 3.91 -10.02 -29.52
CA ALA A 133 4.45 -10.52 -28.26
C ALA A 133 4.12 -9.48 -27.19
N PRO A 134 3.32 -9.83 -26.18
CA PRO A 134 3.01 -8.92 -25.10
C PRO A 134 4.32 -8.47 -24.46
N ALA A 135 4.53 -7.15 -24.27
CA ALA A 135 5.73 -6.60 -23.65
C ALA A 135 6.12 -7.45 -22.42
N THR A 136 7.24 -8.14 -22.51
CA THR A 136 7.71 -8.99 -21.42
C THR A 136 7.96 -8.07 -20.23
N PRO A 137 7.45 -8.39 -19.02
CA PRO A 137 7.74 -7.56 -17.87
C PRO A 137 9.25 -7.43 -17.70
N PRO A 138 9.74 -6.24 -17.28
CA PRO A 138 11.14 -6.06 -16.95
C PRO A 138 11.61 -7.11 -15.93
N GLN A 139 12.91 -7.32 -15.88
CA GLN A 139 13.52 -8.21 -14.89
C GLN A 139 13.45 -7.56 -13.51
N CYS A 140 13.49 -8.39 -12.46
CA CYS A 140 13.40 -7.90 -11.09
C CYS A 140 14.55 -6.93 -10.75
N ASP A 141 15.75 -7.16 -11.31
CA ASP A 141 16.96 -6.39 -11.02
C ASP A 141 17.19 -5.19 -11.94
N ASP A 142 16.28 -4.91 -12.88
CA ASP A 142 16.40 -3.78 -13.82
C ASP A 142 16.51 -2.44 -13.07
N ALA A 143 17.41 -1.57 -13.53
CA ALA A 143 17.67 -0.28 -12.89
C ALA A 143 16.42 0.62 -12.83
N ASP A 144 15.59 0.58 -13.87
CA ASP A 144 14.32 1.33 -13.93
C ASP A 144 13.29 0.80 -12.93
N VAL A 145 13.29 -0.51 -12.65
CA VAL A 145 12.44 -1.12 -11.63
C VAL A 145 12.86 -0.62 -10.25
N GLN A 146 14.16 -0.65 -9.95
CA GLN A 146 14.69 -0.15 -8.68
C GLN A 146 14.41 1.35 -8.50
N LYS A 147 14.56 2.16 -9.56
CA LYS A 147 14.24 3.59 -9.53
C LYS A 147 12.77 3.82 -9.20
N THR A 148 11.87 3.07 -9.84
CA THR A 148 10.43 3.15 -9.60
C THR A 148 10.07 2.69 -8.19
N LEU A 149 10.72 1.65 -7.68
CA LEU A 149 10.54 1.17 -6.31
C LEU A 149 10.94 2.23 -5.27
N ARG A 150 12.09 2.91 -5.43
CA ARG A 150 12.49 4.02 -4.53
C ARG A 150 11.44 5.13 -4.51
N ALA A 151 10.98 5.56 -5.69
CA ALA A 151 9.95 6.57 -5.83
C ALA A 151 8.62 6.13 -5.17
N SER A 152 8.21 4.87 -5.36
CA SER A 152 7.00 4.31 -4.74
C SER A 152 7.11 4.22 -3.21
N LEU A 153 8.27 3.82 -2.68
CA LEU A 153 8.50 3.74 -1.24
C LEU A 153 8.47 5.14 -0.61
N PHE A 154 9.13 6.11 -1.25
CA PHE A 154 9.13 7.50 -0.81
C PHE A 154 7.72 8.10 -0.78
N THR A 155 6.98 8.01 -1.89
CA THR A 155 5.61 8.54 -1.98
C THR A 155 4.66 7.87 -1.00
N SER A 156 4.78 6.56 -0.80
CA SER A 156 4.01 5.82 0.21
C SER A 156 4.34 6.30 1.63
N ARG A 157 5.62 6.56 1.93
CA ARG A 157 6.06 7.07 3.22
C ARG A 157 5.53 8.47 3.50
N LEU A 158 5.57 9.37 2.52
CA LEU A 158 5.00 10.70 2.64
C LEU A 158 3.49 10.64 2.90
N GLN A 159 2.76 9.80 2.17
CA GLN A 159 1.32 9.59 2.40
C GLN A 159 1.02 8.98 3.77
N GLN A 160 1.90 8.13 4.28
CA GLN A 160 1.76 7.57 5.62
C GLN A 160 1.98 8.62 6.70
N MET A 161 3.04 9.43 6.58
CA MET A 161 3.33 10.53 7.50
C MET A 161 2.23 11.60 7.47
N SER A 162 1.64 11.88 6.30
CA SER A 162 0.52 12.83 6.19
C SER A 162 -0.75 12.33 6.89
N ARG A 163 -0.96 11.00 6.94
CA ARG A 163 -2.10 10.38 7.65
C ARG A 163 -1.84 10.23 9.14
N ASN A 164 -0.60 9.95 9.53
CA ASN A 164 -0.18 9.79 10.91
C ASN A 164 1.25 10.31 11.09
N PRO A 165 1.43 11.55 11.56
CA PRO A 165 2.76 12.14 11.77
C PRO A 165 3.61 11.40 12.79
N LEU A 166 2.98 10.61 13.67
CA LEU A 166 3.65 9.79 14.68
C LEU A 166 3.98 8.38 14.16
N ALA A 167 3.72 8.08 12.89
CA ALA A 167 4.05 6.79 12.31
C ALA A 167 5.58 6.62 12.23
N GLY A 168 6.13 5.73 13.06
CA GLY A 168 7.54 5.32 12.99
C GLY A 168 7.91 4.70 11.64
N GLY A 169 9.21 4.55 11.38
CA GLY A 169 9.75 4.03 10.13
C GLY A 169 10.96 4.84 9.66
N ALA A 170 11.57 4.43 8.55
CA ALA A 170 12.70 5.15 7.96
C ALA A 170 12.31 6.61 7.63
N ALA A 171 13.28 7.52 7.76
CA ALA A 171 13.07 8.88 7.31
C ALA A 171 12.89 8.89 5.78
N PRO A 172 12.05 9.78 5.22
CA PRO A 172 11.90 9.88 3.77
C PRO A 172 13.23 10.06 3.02
N ALA A 173 14.20 10.77 3.60
CA ALA A 173 15.54 10.94 3.04
C ALA A 173 16.31 9.60 2.92
N ASP A 174 16.23 8.75 3.93
CA ASP A 174 16.90 7.44 3.92
C ASP A 174 16.37 6.52 2.81
N LEU A 175 15.12 6.70 2.39
CA LEU A 175 14.50 5.92 1.30
C LEU A 175 15.07 6.26 -0.08
N TYR A 176 15.66 7.44 -0.28
CA TYR A 176 16.38 7.75 -1.52
C TYR A 176 17.72 7.04 -1.59
N LEU A 177 18.37 6.86 -0.44
CA LEU A 177 19.60 6.07 -0.29
C LEU A 177 19.34 4.56 -0.18
N ALA A 178 18.08 4.14 -0.31
CA ALA A 178 17.70 2.75 -0.27
C ALA A 178 18.46 1.94 -1.34
N THR A 179 19.12 0.88 -0.87
CA THR A 179 19.78 -0.08 -1.75
C THR A 179 19.00 -1.37 -1.76
N PHE A 180 18.94 -1.99 -2.93
CA PHE A 180 18.33 -3.31 -3.12
C PHE A 180 19.46 -4.29 -3.41
N SER A 181 19.49 -5.36 -2.63
CA SER A 181 20.45 -6.45 -2.76
C SER A 181 19.71 -7.78 -2.79
N ASP A 182 20.40 -8.86 -3.17
CA ASP A 182 19.81 -10.21 -3.26
C ASP A 182 18.50 -10.26 -4.05
N VAL A 183 18.42 -9.47 -5.14
CA VAL A 183 17.21 -9.38 -5.95
C VAL A 183 17.00 -10.71 -6.66
N ASN A 184 15.86 -11.34 -6.41
CA ASN A 184 15.52 -12.61 -7.02
C ASN A 184 14.07 -12.65 -7.50
N GLU A 185 13.87 -13.38 -8.58
CA GLU A 185 12.54 -13.72 -9.07
C GLU A 185 11.98 -14.91 -8.29
N ILE A 186 10.78 -14.75 -7.75
CA ILE A 186 10.02 -15.83 -7.11
C ILE A 186 9.30 -16.67 -8.16
N GLY A 187 8.77 -16.01 -9.20
CA GLY A 187 8.19 -16.68 -10.36
C GLY A 187 7.50 -15.73 -11.33
N TYR A 188 7.18 -16.25 -12.51
CA TYR A 188 6.51 -15.53 -13.59
C TYR A 188 5.23 -16.24 -14.02
N ILE A 189 4.09 -15.60 -13.76
CA ILE A 189 2.79 -16.08 -14.21
C ILE A 189 2.59 -15.64 -15.66
N LYS A 190 2.80 -16.58 -16.60
CA LYS A 190 2.77 -16.27 -18.03
C LYS A 190 1.42 -15.72 -18.52
N PRO A 191 0.26 -16.31 -18.16
CA PRO A 191 -1.03 -15.81 -18.64
C PRO A 191 -1.35 -14.38 -18.19
N GLU A 192 -0.88 -14.00 -17.00
CA GLU A 192 -1.10 -12.67 -16.42
C GLU A 192 0.00 -11.68 -16.78
N ARG A 193 1.09 -12.17 -17.41
CA ARG A 193 2.32 -11.42 -17.66
C ARG A 193 2.83 -10.70 -16.40
N SER A 194 2.70 -11.38 -15.27
CA SER A 194 3.04 -10.82 -13.97
C SER A 194 4.21 -11.56 -13.36
N ARG A 195 5.18 -10.82 -12.83
CA ARG A 195 6.38 -11.35 -12.17
C ARG A 195 6.33 -11.00 -10.69
N GLY A 196 6.58 -11.99 -9.84
CA GLY A 196 6.77 -11.81 -8.41
C GLY A 196 8.25 -11.77 -8.09
N CYS A 197 8.69 -10.72 -7.39
CA CYS A 197 10.09 -10.50 -7.05
C CYS A 197 10.24 -10.31 -5.54
N ALA A 198 11.42 -10.67 -5.03
CA ALA A 198 11.86 -10.32 -3.69
C ALA A 198 13.24 -9.66 -3.75
N ALA A 199 13.54 -8.83 -2.76
CA ALA A 199 14.82 -8.17 -2.61
C ALA A 199 15.08 -7.88 -1.13
N THR A 200 16.36 -7.81 -0.76
CA THR A 200 16.81 -7.26 0.51
C THR A 200 16.88 -5.74 0.37
N LEU A 201 16.00 -5.04 1.08
CA LEU A 201 15.98 -3.59 1.19
C LEU A 201 16.86 -3.15 2.36
N LYS A 202 17.87 -2.32 2.08
CA LYS A 202 18.68 -1.67 3.10
C LYS A 202 18.41 -0.17 3.10
N VAL A 203 18.01 0.36 4.26
CA VAL A 203 17.69 1.77 4.50
C VAL A 203 18.41 2.20 5.78
N GLY A 204 19.44 3.03 5.63
CA GLY A 204 20.39 3.29 6.71
C GLY A 204 21.06 1.98 7.19
N GLU A 205 21.01 1.73 8.50
CA GLU A 205 21.47 0.47 9.11
C GLU A 205 20.39 -0.63 9.14
N ALA A 206 19.13 -0.30 8.84
CA ALA A 206 18.05 -1.26 8.86
C ALA A 206 18.02 -2.08 7.57
N THR A 207 17.89 -3.40 7.72
CA THR A 207 17.71 -4.34 6.61
C THR A 207 16.38 -5.04 6.76
N SER A 208 15.60 -5.09 5.68
CA SER A 208 14.31 -5.78 5.63
C SER A 208 14.12 -6.50 4.29
N VAL A 209 13.23 -7.50 4.29
CA VAL A 209 12.84 -8.18 3.04
C VAL A 209 11.70 -7.39 2.42
N LEU A 210 11.87 -6.98 1.18
CA LEU A 210 10.86 -6.37 0.35
C LEU A 210 10.38 -7.39 -0.69
N ALA A 211 9.08 -7.39 -0.97
CA ALA A 211 8.54 -8.07 -2.13
C ALA A 211 7.72 -7.10 -2.98
N TYR A 212 7.67 -7.37 -4.28
CA TYR A 212 6.96 -6.54 -5.23
C TYR A 212 6.53 -7.36 -6.44
N THR A 213 5.56 -6.84 -7.17
CA THR A 213 5.05 -7.44 -8.39
C THR A 213 5.22 -6.49 -9.56
N ILE A 214 5.53 -7.07 -10.72
CA ILE A 214 5.68 -6.35 -11.99
C ILE A 214 4.66 -6.93 -12.95
N GLY A 215 3.65 -6.16 -13.34
CA GLY A 215 2.58 -6.67 -14.19
C GLY A 215 1.76 -5.55 -14.83
N PRO A 216 0.98 -5.87 -15.87
CA PRO A 216 0.07 -4.90 -16.48
C PRO A 216 -1.04 -4.52 -15.49
N ASN A 217 -1.41 -3.24 -15.47
CA ASN A 217 -2.64 -2.76 -14.84
C ASN A 217 -3.87 -3.02 -15.74
N ASP A 218 -5.06 -2.58 -15.30
CA ASP A 218 -6.30 -2.73 -16.07
C ASP A 218 -6.27 -2.03 -17.45
N LYS A 219 -5.35 -1.08 -17.64
CA LYS A 219 -5.11 -0.38 -18.91
C LYS A 219 -4.03 -1.05 -19.76
N GLY A 220 -3.44 -2.15 -19.30
CA GLY A 220 -2.35 -2.86 -19.95
C GLY A 220 -0.97 -2.21 -19.78
N GLU A 221 -0.86 -1.15 -18.97
CA GLU A 221 0.40 -0.46 -18.68
C GLU A 221 1.16 -1.22 -17.61
N MET A 222 2.47 -1.41 -17.79
CA MET A 222 3.29 -2.10 -16.81
C MET A 222 3.40 -1.25 -15.53
N MET A 223 3.03 -1.83 -14.40
CA MET A 223 3.15 -1.23 -13.08
C MET A 223 4.01 -2.08 -12.18
N ILE A 224 4.66 -1.41 -11.22
CA ILE A 224 5.41 -2.03 -10.14
C ILE A 224 4.67 -1.69 -8.85
N ALA A 225 4.26 -2.73 -8.12
CA ALA A 225 3.53 -2.56 -6.87
C ALA A 225 4.23 -3.33 -5.75
N GLY A 226 4.49 -2.65 -4.63
CA GLY A 226 4.95 -3.30 -3.40
C GLY A 226 3.91 -4.30 -2.87
N ALA A 227 4.37 -5.41 -2.31
CA ALA A 227 3.53 -6.48 -1.80
C ALA A 227 4.15 -7.11 -0.54
N ASP A 228 3.32 -7.77 0.26
CA ASP A 228 3.82 -8.58 1.37
C ASP A 228 4.59 -9.80 0.80
N PRO A 229 5.78 -10.14 1.32
CA PRO A 229 6.56 -11.29 0.87
C PRO A 229 5.80 -12.62 0.89
N ARG A 230 4.85 -12.80 1.83
CA ARG A 230 4.00 -13.99 1.93
C ARG A 230 3.02 -14.05 0.76
N VAL A 231 2.43 -12.92 0.37
CA VAL A 231 1.56 -12.80 -0.83
C VAL A 231 2.29 -13.17 -2.10
N VAL A 232 3.50 -12.63 -2.29
CA VAL A 232 4.29 -12.95 -3.48
C VAL A 232 4.71 -14.42 -3.48
N ARG A 233 5.16 -14.96 -2.35
CA ARG A 233 5.57 -16.37 -2.24
C ARG A 233 4.40 -17.33 -2.50
N ALA A 234 3.24 -17.10 -1.91
CA ALA A 234 2.07 -17.97 -2.08
C ALA A 234 1.57 -17.99 -3.53
N ARG A 235 1.58 -16.84 -4.21
CA ARG A 235 1.05 -16.71 -5.58
C ARG A 235 2.06 -17.12 -6.66
N TYR A 236 3.32 -16.69 -6.54
CA TYR A 236 4.33 -16.88 -7.58
C TYR A 236 5.28 -18.05 -7.29
N GLY A 237 5.34 -18.57 -6.07
CA GLY A 237 6.25 -19.66 -5.68
C GLY A 237 5.74 -21.05 -6.02
N GLN A 238 4.48 -21.20 -6.45
CA GLN A 238 3.86 -22.49 -6.78
C GLN A 238 3.32 -22.48 -8.20
N LEU A 239 4.23 -22.52 -9.18
CA LEU A 239 3.88 -22.57 -10.60
C LEU A 239 4.00 -23.99 -11.15
N ASP A 240 3.17 -24.33 -12.12
CA ASP A 240 3.30 -25.53 -12.93
C ASP A 240 4.37 -25.36 -14.04
N ALA A 241 4.59 -26.41 -14.84
CA ALA A 241 5.57 -26.38 -15.93
C ALA A 241 5.24 -25.33 -17.01
N ASP A 242 3.97 -24.97 -17.15
CA ASP A 242 3.50 -23.96 -18.09
C ASP A 242 3.66 -22.54 -17.54
N GLY A 243 4.03 -22.36 -16.27
CA GLY A 243 4.13 -21.06 -15.60
C GLY A 243 2.75 -20.52 -15.22
N LYS A 244 1.79 -21.39 -14.95
CA LYS A 244 0.49 -21.05 -14.35
C LYS A 244 0.53 -21.35 -12.86
N PRO A 245 -0.25 -20.63 -12.03
CA PRO A 245 -0.44 -21.00 -10.64
C PRO A 245 -0.95 -22.44 -10.54
N ARG A 246 -0.39 -23.22 -9.62
CA ARG A 246 -0.92 -24.55 -9.31
C ARG A 246 -2.40 -24.46 -8.94
N ASP A 247 -3.16 -25.45 -9.39
CA ASP A 247 -4.53 -25.60 -8.95
C ASP A 247 -4.53 -26.02 -7.48
N VAL A 248 -5.15 -25.21 -6.63
CA VAL A 248 -5.17 -25.36 -5.17
C VAL A 248 -6.57 -25.07 -4.63
N GLY A 249 -6.85 -25.61 -3.45
CA GLY A 249 -8.14 -25.46 -2.80
C GLY A 249 -9.19 -26.46 -3.29
N GLN A 250 -8.76 -27.61 -3.82
CA GLN A 250 -9.69 -28.68 -4.21
C GLN A 250 -10.43 -29.22 -2.97
N PRO A 251 -11.72 -29.61 -3.10
CA PRO A 251 -12.50 -29.70 -4.33
C PRO A 251 -13.24 -28.41 -4.74
N ALA A 252 -13.21 -27.37 -3.90
CA ALA A 252 -13.90 -26.11 -4.19
C ALA A 252 -13.26 -25.34 -5.35
N GLY A 253 -11.94 -25.37 -5.41
CA GLY A 253 -11.11 -24.49 -6.22
C GLY A 253 -10.91 -23.12 -5.57
N ALA A 254 -9.78 -22.49 -5.86
CA ALA A 254 -9.37 -21.21 -5.26
C ALA A 254 -10.42 -20.10 -5.36
N ALA A 255 -11.04 -19.92 -6.54
CA ALA A 255 -12.00 -18.84 -6.78
C ALA A 255 -13.27 -18.97 -5.91
N ARG A 256 -13.78 -20.20 -5.72
CA ARG A 256 -14.98 -20.42 -4.88
C ARG A 256 -14.67 -20.21 -3.40
N LEU A 257 -13.51 -20.66 -2.93
CA LEU A 257 -13.06 -20.42 -1.56
C LEU A 257 -12.87 -18.94 -1.27
N ALA A 258 -12.23 -18.20 -2.19
CA ALA A 258 -12.07 -16.76 -2.08
C ALA A 258 -13.43 -16.05 -1.97
N ALA A 259 -14.36 -16.36 -2.89
CA ALA A 259 -15.70 -15.77 -2.87
C ALA A 259 -16.48 -16.09 -1.57
N ALA A 260 -16.43 -17.35 -1.12
CA ALA A 260 -17.08 -17.77 0.12
C ALA A 260 -16.48 -17.05 1.34
N PHE A 261 -15.16 -16.89 1.37
CA PHE A 261 -14.45 -16.19 2.44
C PHE A 261 -14.79 -14.69 2.46
N GLU A 262 -14.77 -14.02 1.29
CA GLU A 262 -15.15 -12.61 1.16
C GLU A 262 -16.57 -12.35 1.67
N GLN A 263 -17.51 -13.24 1.33
CA GLN A 263 -18.89 -13.16 1.83
C GLN A 263 -18.96 -13.34 3.35
N GLY A 264 -18.20 -14.30 3.90
CA GLY A 264 -18.09 -14.50 5.35
C GLY A 264 -17.57 -13.25 6.07
N VAL A 265 -16.52 -12.62 5.54
CA VAL A 265 -15.97 -11.37 6.09
C VAL A 265 -16.98 -10.23 5.97
N ALA A 266 -17.67 -10.09 4.84
CA ALA A 266 -18.68 -9.06 4.65
C ALA A 266 -19.83 -9.19 5.67
N ALA A 267 -20.30 -10.42 5.94
CA ALA A 267 -21.30 -10.68 6.96
C ALA A 267 -20.79 -10.36 8.38
N PHE A 268 -19.54 -10.73 8.69
CA PHE A 268 -18.89 -10.38 9.95
C PHE A 268 -18.77 -8.87 10.14
N ASP A 269 -18.33 -8.13 9.11
CA ASP A 269 -18.16 -6.68 9.16
C ASP A 269 -19.50 -5.95 9.33
N GLN A 270 -20.58 -6.44 8.70
CA GLN A 270 -21.93 -5.92 8.91
C GLN A 270 -22.36 -6.04 10.37
N LEU A 271 -22.12 -7.20 11.00
CA LEU A 271 -22.45 -7.45 12.40
C LEU A 271 -21.56 -6.63 13.36
N ALA A 272 -20.25 -6.57 13.10
CA ALA A 272 -19.29 -5.96 14.01
C ALA A 272 -19.28 -4.42 13.94
N ARG A 273 -19.42 -3.85 12.75
CA ARG A 273 -19.37 -2.39 12.56
C ARG A 273 -20.76 -1.78 12.58
N GLY A 274 -21.79 -2.42 12.04
CA GLY A 274 -23.13 -1.84 11.90
C GLY A 274 -23.16 -0.63 10.95
N ALA A 275 -24.23 -0.51 10.16
CA ALA A 275 -24.35 0.56 9.16
C ALA A 275 -24.21 1.98 9.74
N ALA A 276 -24.71 2.19 10.96
CA ALA A 276 -24.66 3.49 11.64
C ALA A 276 -23.24 3.96 11.99
N ARG A 277 -22.35 3.03 12.37
CA ARG A 277 -20.97 3.32 12.80
C ARG A 277 -20.07 3.59 11.59
N LYS A 278 -20.29 2.88 10.48
CA LYS A 278 -19.68 3.19 9.17
C LYS A 278 -20.06 4.60 8.73
N ALA A 279 -21.36 4.92 8.73
CA ALA A 279 -21.83 6.26 8.37
C ALA A 279 -21.29 7.36 9.30
N ALA A 280 -21.08 7.07 10.58
CA ALA A 280 -20.45 8.02 11.51
C ALA A 280 -18.98 8.28 11.18
N GLN A 281 -18.22 7.25 10.79
CA GLN A 281 -16.82 7.37 10.36
C GLN A 281 -16.70 8.15 9.05
N ASP A 282 -17.56 7.88 8.08
CA ASP A 282 -17.56 8.57 6.79
C ASP A 282 -17.80 10.07 6.99
N ARG A 283 -18.79 10.45 7.81
CA ARG A 283 -19.03 11.85 8.21
C ARG A 283 -17.84 12.49 8.92
N GLN A 284 -17.12 11.73 9.76
CA GLN A 284 -15.94 12.26 10.45
C GLN A 284 -14.79 12.52 9.48
N ARG A 285 -14.59 11.65 8.48
CA ARG A 285 -13.59 11.85 7.42
C ARG A 285 -13.90 13.08 6.57
N GLU A 286 -15.16 13.25 6.19
CA GLU A 286 -15.63 14.44 5.47
C GLU A 286 -15.35 15.72 6.28
N ARG A 287 -15.63 15.72 7.59
CA ARG A 287 -15.31 16.85 8.48
C ARG A 287 -13.81 17.15 8.58
N MET A 288 -12.96 16.13 8.44
CA MET A 288 -11.50 16.27 8.44
C MET A 288 -10.94 16.61 7.04
N GLY A 289 -11.79 16.84 6.04
CA GLY A 289 -11.36 17.13 4.67
C GLY A 289 -10.62 15.97 4.01
N LEU A 290 -10.74 14.74 4.54
CA LEU A 290 -10.09 13.57 3.98
C LEU A 290 -10.87 13.10 2.75
N PRO A 291 -10.18 12.69 1.67
CA PRO A 291 -10.85 12.14 0.50
C PRO A 291 -11.64 10.88 0.84
N ALA A 292 -12.69 10.65 0.06
CA ALA A 292 -13.51 9.45 0.15
C ALA A 292 -12.64 8.20 0.06
N GLU A 293 -13.00 7.18 0.84
CA GLU A 293 -12.33 5.90 0.80
C GLU A 293 -12.58 5.20 -0.53
N THR A 294 -11.54 5.10 -1.37
CA THR A 294 -11.64 4.47 -2.69
C THR A 294 -11.61 2.95 -2.61
N ASP A 295 -10.91 2.37 -1.62
CA ASP A 295 -10.90 0.93 -1.37
C ASP A 295 -11.68 0.59 -0.09
N THR A 296 -12.89 0.07 -0.29
CA THR A 296 -13.80 -0.32 0.80
C THR A 296 -13.70 -1.81 1.15
N ARG A 297 -12.83 -2.57 0.47
CA ARG A 297 -12.64 -4.00 0.72
C ARG A 297 -12.02 -4.22 2.10
N ALA A 298 -12.54 -5.23 2.80
CA ALA A 298 -12.00 -5.67 4.08
C ALA A 298 -10.87 -6.69 3.91
N VAL A 299 -10.90 -7.45 2.82
CA VAL A 299 -9.94 -8.49 2.46
C VAL A 299 -9.63 -8.44 0.96
N ARG A 300 -8.45 -8.92 0.58
CA ARG A 300 -7.97 -9.09 -0.78
C ARG A 300 -6.92 -10.21 -0.83
N ASN A 301 -6.47 -10.57 -2.04
CA ASN A 301 -5.40 -11.56 -2.24
C ASN A 301 -5.60 -12.87 -1.44
N ILE A 302 -6.83 -13.40 -1.48
CA ILE A 302 -7.20 -14.64 -0.79
C ILE A 302 -6.70 -15.83 -1.63
N GLN A 303 -5.79 -16.61 -1.06
CA GLN A 303 -5.16 -17.73 -1.76
C GLN A 303 -5.20 -18.99 -0.86
N PRO A 304 -5.72 -20.13 -1.35
CA PRO A 304 -5.51 -21.40 -0.68
C PRO A 304 -4.04 -21.80 -0.76
N LEU A 305 -3.51 -22.32 0.35
CA LEU A 305 -2.12 -22.79 0.43
C LEU A 305 -1.96 -24.27 0.04
N GLY A 306 -3.07 -24.96 -0.19
CA GLY A 306 -3.14 -26.36 -0.61
C GLY A 306 -4.60 -26.81 -0.73
N ASP A 307 -4.80 -28.10 -0.90
CA ASP A 307 -6.14 -28.70 -0.97
C ASP A 307 -6.82 -28.77 0.39
N CYS A 308 -8.15 -28.77 0.37
CA CYS A 308 -8.96 -28.81 1.56
C CYS A 308 -9.00 -30.23 2.14
N LYS A 309 -8.97 -30.31 3.47
CA LYS A 309 -9.15 -31.56 4.21
C LYS A 309 -10.64 -31.81 4.46
N ASP A 310 -11.12 -32.98 4.07
CA ASP A 310 -12.48 -33.43 4.39
C ASP A 310 -12.66 -33.61 5.90
N LEU A 311 -13.71 -33.01 6.46
CA LEU A 311 -14.12 -33.13 7.85
C LEU A 311 -15.41 -33.94 8.02
N GLY A 312 -15.95 -34.49 6.92
CA GLY A 312 -17.18 -35.26 6.84
C GLY A 312 -18.44 -34.39 6.84
N GLY A 313 -19.51 -34.90 6.23
CA GLY A 313 -20.82 -34.24 6.20
C GLY A 313 -20.84 -32.96 5.36
N GLY A 314 -20.07 -32.91 4.27
CA GLY A 314 -19.96 -31.72 3.42
C GLY A 314 -19.14 -30.58 4.05
N ARG A 315 -18.40 -30.86 5.12
CA ARG A 315 -17.54 -29.89 5.79
C ARG A 315 -16.09 -30.08 5.37
N TRP A 316 -15.41 -28.97 5.15
CA TRP A 316 -14.04 -28.95 4.64
C TRP A 316 -13.21 -27.96 5.44
N SER A 317 -11.96 -28.33 5.77
CA SER A 317 -10.98 -27.42 6.35
C SER A 317 -9.99 -27.00 5.28
N CYS A 318 -9.94 -25.72 4.96
CA CYS A 318 -9.05 -25.19 3.94
C CYS A 318 -8.08 -24.18 4.58
N ARG A 319 -6.78 -24.36 4.37
CA ARG A 319 -5.79 -23.37 4.81
C ARG A 319 -5.69 -22.25 3.80
N LEU A 320 -6.00 -21.03 4.23
CA LEU A 320 -5.97 -19.83 3.40
C LEU A 320 -4.92 -18.85 3.91
N GLN A 321 -4.25 -18.20 2.97
CA GLN A 321 -3.59 -16.93 3.20
C GLN A 321 -4.49 -15.81 2.73
N VAL A 322 -4.63 -14.77 3.56
CA VAL A 322 -5.50 -13.63 3.27
C VAL A 322 -4.79 -12.35 3.62
N GLU A 323 -4.87 -11.37 2.73
CA GLU A 323 -4.52 -10.00 3.04
C GLU A 323 -5.78 -9.26 3.50
N TYR A 324 -5.77 -8.72 4.71
CA TYR A 324 -6.91 -8.06 5.32
C TYR A 324 -6.54 -6.65 5.77
N ARG A 325 -7.56 -5.80 5.85
CA ARG A 325 -7.38 -4.42 6.23
C ARG A 325 -7.48 -4.25 7.74
N ASP A 326 -6.37 -3.86 8.36
CA ASP A 326 -6.26 -3.68 9.80
C ASP A 326 -6.06 -2.22 10.16
N ARG A 327 -7.19 -1.53 10.38
CA ARG A 327 -7.17 -0.12 10.77
C ARG A 327 -6.48 0.11 12.12
N LEU A 328 -6.48 -0.86 13.02
CA LEU A 328 -5.77 -0.74 14.30
C LEU A 328 -4.26 -0.67 14.06
N MET A 329 -3.73 -1.51 13.18
CA MET A 329 -2.31 -1.48 12.81
C MET A 329 -1.94 -0.16 12.12
N SER A 330 -2.81 0.34 11.24
CA SER A 330 -2.63 1.67 10.65
C SER A 330 -2.55 2.80 11.67
N THR A 331 -3.38 2.77 12.74
CA THR A 331 -3.35 3.82 13.78
C THR A 331 -2.05 3.88 14.57
N ILE A 332 -1.33 2.76 14.68
CA ILE A 332 -0.02 2.71 15.36
C ILE A 332 1.15 2.84 14.36
N GLY A 333 0.88 3.31 13.14
CA GLY A 333 1.90 3.59 12.14
C GLY A 333 2.44 2.36 11.42
N ARG A 334 1.71 1.23 11.44
CA ARG A 334 2.02 0.04 10.62
C ARG A 334 1.24 0.06 9.31
N ALA A 335 1.55 -0.86 8.40
CA ALA A 335 0.82 -1.00 7.14
C ALA A 335 -0.69 -1.22 7.40
N ASP A 336 -1.54 -0.61 6.57
CA ASP A 336 -3.01 -0.75 6.71
C ASP A 336 -3.51 -2.11 6.21
N TRP A 337 -2.78 -2.74 5.31
CA TRP A 337 -2.97 -4.12 4.88
C TRP A 337 -2.01 -5.04 5.59
N GLN A 338 -2.54 -6.14 6.10
CA GLN A 338 -1.85 -7.14 6.91
C GLN A 338 -2.15 -8.51 6.33
N VAL A 339 -1.24 -9.46 6.50
CA VAL A 339 -1.44 -10.84 6.03
C VAL A 339 -1.54 -11.78 7.21
N PHE A 340 -2.50 -12.71 7.14
CA PHE A 340 -2.54 -13.86 8.01
C PHE A 340 -2.68 -15.16 7.21
N GLU A 341 -2.34 -16.26 7.87
CA GLU A 341 -2.72 -17.60 7.45
C GLU A 341 -3.64 -18.24 8.48
N GLY A 342 -4.57 -19.08 8.03
CA GLY A 342 -5.43 -19.83 8.94
C GLY A 342 -6.18 -20.96 8.27
N ASP A 343 -6.55 -21.94 9.09
CA ASP A 343 -7.44 -23.02 8.67
C ASP A 343 -8.87 -22.57 8.92
N PHE A 344 -9.67 -22.55 7.85
CA PHE A 344 -11.07 -22.13 7.90
C PHE A 344 -11.96 -23.29 7.52
N GLU A 345 -13.05 -23.44 8.26
CA GLU A 345 -14.08 -24.41 7.90
C GLU A 345 -15.01 -23.83 6.84
N PHE A 346 -15.32 -24.66 5.85
CA PHE A 346 -16.28 -24.39 4.79
C PHE A 346 -17.33 -25.49 4.75
N LEU A 347 -18.55 -25.11 4.36
CA LEU A 347 -19.67 -25.99 4.12
C LEU A 347 -19.95 -26.01 2.62
N GLN A 348 -20.05 -27.21 2.08
CA GLN A 348 -20.46 -27.47 0.71
C GLN A 348 -21.94 -27.88 0.71
N GLU A 349 -22.77 -27.05 0.11
CA GLU A 349 -24.21 -27.29 -0.07
C GLU A 349 -24.52 -27.34 -1.57
N GLY A 350 -24.43 -28.53 -2.14
CA GLY A 350 -24.43 -28.71 -3.59
C GLY A 350 -23.21 -28.03 -4.22
N ASP A 351 -23.45 -27.06 -5.11
CA ASP A 351 -22.40 -26.25 -5.73
C ASP A 351 -22.03 -24.99 -4.91
N ALA A 352 -22.82 -24.67 -3.88
CA ALA A 352 -22.58 -23.49 -3.05
C ALA A 352 -21.54 -23.80 -1.97
N TRP A 353 -20.62 -22.84 -1.77
CA TRP A 353 -19.61 -22.87 -0.72
C TRP A 353 -19.84 -21.69 0.21
N ARG A 354 -19.90 -21.95 1.50
CA ARG A 354 -20.02 -20.92 2.54
C ARG A 354 -19.08 -21.21 3.69
N VAL A 355 -18.72 -20.18 4.44
CA VAL A 355 -17.93 -20.36 5.67
C VAL A 355 -18.76 -21.12 6.72
N GLY A 356 -18.08 -21.97 7.49
CA GLY A 356 -18.69 -22.77 8.55
C GLY A 356 -19.06 -21.96 9.80
N GLU A 357 -19.77 -22.59 10.72
CA GLU A 357 -20.16 -21.99 12.01
C GLU A 357 -18.98 -21.38 12.81
N PRO A 358 -17.79 -22.00 12.90
CA PRO A 358 -16.70 -21.45 13.71
C PRO A 358 -15.98 -20.26 13.05
N PHE A 359 -16.42 -19.79 11.88
CA PHE A 359 -15.73 -18.77 11.08
C PHE A 359 -15.35 -17.52 11.87
N THR A 360 -16.29 -16.95 12.64
CA THR A 360 -16.02 -15.72 13.41
C THR A 360 -14.84 -15.87 14.36
N ARG A 361 -14.74 -17.02 15.04
CA ARG A 361 -13.62 -17.32 15.94
C ARG A 361 -12.33 -17.52 15.16
N GLN A 362 -12.37 -18.36 14.11
CA GLN A 362 -11.22 -18.64 13.25
C GLN A 362 -10.64 -17.37 12.63
N TYR A 363 -11.51 -16.47 12.17
CA TYR A 363 -11.13 -15.19 11.57
C TYR A 363 -10.48 -14.24 12.58
N MET A 364 -11.06 -14.10 13.77
CA MET A 364 -10.47 -13.28 14.84
C MET A 364 -9.12 -13.83 15.32
N ASP A 365 -9.02 -15.16 15.50
CA ASP A 365 -7.75 -15.81 15.86
C ASP A 365 -6.68 -15.61 14.79
N ALA A 366 -7.06 -15.65 13.50
CA ALA A 366 -6.16 -15.38 12.39
C ALA A 366 -5.71 -13.92 12.34
N ILE A 367 -6.60 -12.95 12.56
CA ILE A 367 -6.24 -11.52 12.68
C ILE A 367 -5.22 -11.29 13.79
N VAL A 368 -5.43 -11.88 14.97
CA VAL A 368 -4.48 -11.75 16.09
C VAL A 368 -3.12 -12.32 15.72
N ARG A 369 -3.08 -13.44 15.01
CA ARG A 369 -1.82 -14.02 14.48
C ARG A 369 -1.17 -13.13 13.42
N GLY A 370 -1.94 -12.54 12.51
CA GLY A 370 -1.44 -11.58 11.52
C GLY A 370 -0.77 -10.37 12.18
N ARG A 371 -1.40 -9.79 13.20
CA ARG A 371 -0.81 -8.71 14.00
C ARG A 371 0.45 -9.15 14.73
N MET A 372 0.47 -10.36 15.29
CA MET A 372 1.65 -10.90 15.96
C MET A 372 2.80 -11.09 14.97
N ALA A 373 2.52 -11.57 13.76
CA ALA A 373 3.51 -11.72 12.70
C ALA A 373 4.13 -10.37 12.33
N GLU A 374 3.32 -9.34 12.17
CA GLU A 374 3.80 -7.98 11.88
C GLU A 374 4.63 -7.37 13.02
N LEU A 375 4.24 -7.61 14.27
CA LEU A 375 4.90 -7.01 15.44
C LEU A 375 6.13 -7.76 15.91
N LYS A 376 6.14 -9.09 15.80
CA LYS A 376 7.16 -9.98 16.40
C LYS A 376 7.74 -11.02 15.44
N GLY A 377 7.33 -11.01 14.18
CA GLY A 377 7.77 -11.97 13.16
C GLY A 377 6.90 -13.24 13.08
N ASP A 378 7.02 -13.94 11.95
CA ASP A 378 6.21 -15.12 11.64
C ASP A 378 6.41 -16.28 12.63
N GLU A 379 7.59 -16.41 13.25
CA GLU A 379 7.83 -17.44 14.28
C GLU A 379 6.94 -17.25 15.52
N ALA A 380 6.74 -16.01 15.94
CA ALA A 380 5.85 -15.70 17.07
C ALA A 380 4.39 -16.02 16.73
N ALA A 381 3.97 -15.75 15.48
CA ALA A 381 2.65 -16.11 14.99
C ALA A 381 2.43 -17.63 14.92
N ALA A 382 3.44 -18.39 14.46
CA ALA A 382 3.41 -19.85 14.41
C ALA A 382 3.30 -20.48 15.82
N ARG A 383 4.04 -19.94 16.80
CA ARG A 383 3.91 -20.37 18.21
C ARG A 383 2.50 -20.10 18.75
N LEU A 384 1.91 -18.94 18.43
CA LEU A 384 0.55 -18.61 18.85
C LEU A 384 -0.50 -19.53 18.21
N GLU A 385 -0.32 -19.91 16.95
CA GLU A 385 -1.18 -20.89 16.27
C GLU A 385 -1.19 -22.24 16.99
N GLN A 386 -0.02 -22.73 17.42
CA GLN A 386 0.07 -23.98 18.17
C GLN A 386 -0.72 -23.92 19.48
N ILE A 387 -0.63 -22.81 20.21
CA ILE A 387 -1.39 -22.59 21.46
C ILE A 387 -2.89 -22.56 21.19
N GLN A 388 -3.33 -21.87 20.13
CA GLN A 388 -4.75 -21.79 19.76
C GLN A 388 -5.31 -23.16 19.35
N ARG A 389 -4.54 -23.97 18.61
CA ARG A 389 -4.94 -25.33 18.23
C ARG A 389 -5.08 -26.29 19.42
N GLN A 390 -4.37 -26.03 20.51
CA GLN A 390 -4.44 -26.84 21.73
C GLN A 390 -5.61 -26.46 22.66
N ARG A 391 -6.33 -25.35 22.39
CA ARG A 391 -7.51 -25.01 23.18
C ARG A 391 -8.65 -26.00 22.90
N PRO A 392 -9.26 -26.61 23.93
CA PRO A 392 -10.47 -27.40 23.74
C PRO A 392 -11.55 -26.54 23.06
N GLN A 393 -12.18 -27.08 22.01
CA GLN A 393 -13.43 -26.50 21.51
C GLN A 393 -14.44 -26.59 22.64
N ALA A 394 -14.75 -25.46 23.29
CA ALA A 394 -15.84 -25.43 24.25
C ALA A 394 -17.12 -25.82 23.50
N ALA A 395 -17.64 -27.00 23.81
CA ALA A 395 -18.96 -27.41 23.37
C ALA A 395 -19.97 -26.35 23.82
N PRO A 396 -20.98 -26.00 23.03
CA PRO A 396 -22.08 -25.18 23.52
C PRO A 396 -22.74 -25.95 24.65
N THR A 397 -22.54 -25.53 25.89
CA THR A 397 -23.35 -25.99 27.02
C THR A 397 -24.78 -25.54 26.77
N ALA A 398 -25.59 -26.48 26.30
CA ALA A 398 -27.03 -26.40 26.26
C ALA A 398 -27.59 -26.45 27.68
N GLU A 399 -27.39 -25.40 28.48
CA GLU A 399 -28.15 -25.20 29.72
C GLU A 399 -28.02 -23.75 30.21
N SER A 400 -28.84 -22.87 29.66
CA SER A 400 -29.29 -21.63 30.31
C SER A 400 -30.37 -20.98 29.45
N ALA A 401 -31.49 -21.68 29.27
CA ALA A 401 -32.75 -20.98 29.07
C ALA A 401 -33.19 -20.48 30.45
N PRO A 402 -33.26 -19.15 30.71
CA PRO A 402 -33.92 -18.69 31.91
C PRO A 402 -35.41 -18.97 31.76
N SER A 403 -35.91 -19.82 32.66
CA SER A 403 -37.34 -20.05 32.85
C SER A 403 -38.04 -18.71 33.05
N VAL A 404 -38.94 -18.35 32.14
CA VAL A 404 -39.86 -17.23 32.29
C VAL A 404 -40.87 -17.63 33.37
N GLY A 405 -40.54 -17.32 34.62
CA GLY A 405 -41.48 -17.33 35.73
C GLY A 405 -42.50 -16.21 35.54
N ALA A 406 -43.76 -16.60 35.42
CA ALA A 406 -44.89 -15.70 35.29
C ALA A 406 -44.95 -14.68 36.45
N LEU A 407 -44.94 -13.39 36.11
CA LEU A 407 -45.31 -12.32 37.04
C LEU A 407 -46.73 -11.85 36.69
N ALA A 408 -47.68 -12.19 37.56
CA ALA A 408 -49.01 -11.58 37.61
C ALA A 408 -48.94 -10.19 38.32
N PRO A 409 -49.94 -9.32 38.16
CA PRO A 409 -49.73 -7.88 38.11
C PRO A 409 -49.82 -7.15 39.45
N ALA A 410 -49.26 -5.94 39.39
CA ALA A 410 -49.26 -4.81 40.32
C ALA A 410 -50.42 -4.75 41.35
N ARG A 411 -50.03 -4.61 42.62
CA ARG A 411 -50.86 -4.00 43.67
C ARG A 411 -50.25 -2.68 44.12
N THR A 412 -51.05 -1.65 43.92
CA THR A 412 -50.97 -0.30 44.48
C THR A 412 -50.99 -0.27 46.01
N GLY A 413 -50.26 0.67 46.59
CA GLY A 413 -50.63 1.30 47.86
C GLY A 413 -49.49 1.43 48.88
N GLY A 414 -49.36 2.62 49.46
CA GLY A 414 -48.75 2.76 50.79
C GLY A 414 -47.62 3.78 50.91
N ARG A 415 -47.99 5.06 50.85
CA ARG A 415 -47.21 6.21 51.30
C ARG A 415 -47.08 6.17 52.82
N GLU A 416 -45.88 6.21 53.39
CA GLU A 416 -45.72 6.67 54.77
C GLU A 416 -44.39 7.42 54.99
N HIS A 417 -44.56 8.64 55.48
CA HIS A 417 -43.55 9.60 55.89
C HIS A 417 -43.07 9.30 57.32
N ARG A 418 -41.75 9.33 57.53
CA ARG A 418 -41.05 9.72 58.77
C ARG A 418 -39.58 9.85 58.39
N GLY A 419 -38.83 10.91 58.67
CA GLY A 419 -38.96 11.89 59.72
C GLY A 419 -37.61 11.93 60.44
N ASP A 420 -36.93 13.08 60.31
CA ASP A 420 -35.86 13.61 61.15
C ASP A 420 -34.44 13.03 61.10
N GLY A 421 -33.48 13.96 61.09
CA GLY A 421 -32.12 13.73 61.56
C GLY A 421 -31.04 14.51 60.83
N ALA A 422 -31.02 15.83 60.99
CA ALA A 422 -29.84 16.64 60.71
C ALA A 422 -28.63 16.18 61.54
N VAL A 423 -27.41 16.38 61.06
CA VAL A 423 -26.33 17.15 61.74
C VAL A 423 -25.10 17.26 60.81
N ILE A 424 -24.51 18.44 60.92
CA ILE A 424 -23.48 19.13 60.15
C ILE A 424 -22.04 18.75 60.59
N ASN A 425 -21.08 19.09 59.71
CA ASN A 425 -19.62 19.28 59.87
C ASN A 425 -18.75 18.02 59.80
N LYS A 426 -17.72 17.95 58.95
CA LYS A 426 -16.70 18.96 58.62
C LYS A 426 -16.16 18.80 57.20
#